data_AF-A0A1J3HTZ1-F1
#
_entry.id   AF-A0A1J3HTZ1-F1
#
_cell.length_a   1.000
_cell.length_b   1.000
_cell.length_c   1.000
_cell.angle_alpha   90.00
_cell.angle_beta   90.00
_cell.angle_gamma   90.00
#
_symmetry.space_group_name_H-M   'P 1'
#
loop_
_entity.id
_entity.type
_entity.pdbx_description
1 polymer ?
#
loop_
_entity_poly.entity_id
_entity_poly.type
_entity_poly.pdbx_seq_one_letter_code
_entity_poly.pdbx_strand_id
1 'polypeptide(L)'
;FLGAGEAGTGIAELIALKISRETGKPIDETRKKIWLVDSKGLIVSSRKDSLQHFKQPWAHEHEPVKELLGAVNSIKPTVLIGTSGVGKTFTKEVVEAMAKFNEKPLILALSNPTSQAECTAEEAYTWTKGRAIFGSGSPFDPVEYDGKTFLPGQANNCYIFPGLGLGLIMSGAIRVRDDMLLAASEALASQVTEENFAKGLIYPPFANIRKISANIAAAVGAKTYELGLASNLPRPKDLVKMAESCMYSPVYRNFR
;
A
#
# COMPACT_ATOMS: atom_id res chain seq x y z
N PHE A 1 -8.58 6.87 -6.03
CA PHE A 1 -8.84 6.75 -4.58
C PHE A 1 -10.26 7.21 -4.27
N LEU A 2 -10.98 6.50 -3.41
CA LEU A 2 -12.16 7.00 -2.71
C LEU A 2 -11.76 7.31 -1.26
N GLY A 3 -11.92 8.56 -0.85
CA GLY A 3 -11.37 9.09 0.40
C GLY A 3 -10.09 9.86 0.13
N ALA A 4 -10.08 11.13 0.52
CA ALA A 4 -8.96 12.07 0.34
C ALA A 4 -8.57 12.72 1.67
N GLY A 5 -8.61 11.94 2.75
CA GLY A 5 -8.06 12.31 4.04
C GLY A 5 -6.58 11.93 4.15
N GLU A 6 -6.08 11.88 5.37
CA GLU A 6 -4.67 11.61 5.68
C GLU A 6 -4.13 10.34 5.01
N ALA A 7 -4.81 9.20 5.18
CA ALA A 7 -4.39 7.93 4.59
C ALA A 7 -4.35 8.01 3.05
N GLY A 8 -5.43 8.50 2.42
CA GLY A 8 -5.54 8.57 0.96
C GLY A 8 -4.47 9.45 0.33
N THR A 9 -4.24 10.66 0.87
CA THR A 9 -3.22 11.56 0.33
C THR A 9 -1.79 11.12 0.66
N GLY A 10 -1.56 10.51 1.83
CA GLY A 10 -0.25 9.98 2.20
C GLY A 10 0.17 8.79 1.32
N ILE A 11 -0.74 7.86 1.05
CA ILE A 11 -0.50 6.74 0.13
C ILE A 11 -0.27 7.27 -1.30
N ALA A 12 -1.12 8.19 -1.77
CA ALA A 12 -0.98 8.81 -3.08
C ALA A 12 0.38 9.50 -3.26
N GLU A 13 0.86 10.19 -2.23
CA GLU A 13 2.16 10.88 -2.24
C GLU A 13 3.32 9.88 -2.33
N LEU A 14 3.29 8.79 -1.56
CA LEU A 14 4.35 7.79 -1.60
C LEU A 14 4.38 7.03 -2.94
N ILE A 15 3.21 6.79 -3.55
CA ILE A 15 3.12 6.24 -4.91
C ILE A 15 3.71 7.21 -5.93
N ALA A 16 3.34 8.50 -5.88
CA ALA A 16 3.89 9.52 -6.77
C ALA A 16 5.41 9.61 -6.63
N LEU A 17 5.91 9.63 -5.39
CA LEU A 17 7.35 9.63 -5.11
C LEU A 17 8.04 8.40 -5.69
N LYS A 18 7.46 7.20 -5.53
CA LYS A 18 8.01 5.97 -6.09
C LYS A 18 8.08 6.02 -7.62
N ILE A 19 7.01 6.46 -8.28
CA ILE A 19 6.99 6.64 -9.74
C ILE A 19 8.07 7.65 -10.15
N SER A 20 8.21 8.76 -9.42
CA SER A 20 9.20 9.80 -9.71
C SER A 20 10.62 9.26 -9.65
N ARG A 21 10.93 8.44 -8.64
CA ARG A 21 12.23 7.78 -8.48
C ARG A 21 12.52 6.78 -9.61
N GLU A 22 11.52 6.01 -10.05
CA GLU A 22 11.71 5.02 -11.12
C GLU A 22 11.82 5.64 -12.51
N THR A 23 11.03 6.68 -12.80
CA THR A 23 11.00 7.28 -14.14
C THR A 23 11.92 8.49 -14.29
N GLY A 24 12.51 8.98 -13.20
CA GLY A 24 13.29 10.23 -13.17
C GLY A 24 12.47 11.49 -13.42
N LYS A 25 11.12 11.40 -13.39
CA LYS A 25 10.24 12.53 -13.68
C LYS A 25 9.97 13.36 -12.42
N PRO A 26 9.73 14.68 -12.53
CA PRO A 26 9.31 15.49 -11.39
C PRO A 26 8.04 14.95 -10.74
N ILE A 27 7.93 15.07 -9.41
CA ILE A 27 6.80 14.53 -8.66
C ILE A 27 5.45 15.08 -9.14
N ASP A 28 5.39 16.35 -9.52
CA ASP A 28 4.17 16.99 -10.04
C ASP A 28 3.67 16.34 -11.34
N GLU A 29 4.56 15.79 -12.17
CA GLU A 29 4.13 15.03 -13.35
C GLU A 29 3.56 13.67 -12.98
N THR A 30 4.14 13.01 -11.98
CA THR A 30 3.70 11.70 -11.53
C THR A 30 2.35 11.74 -10.83
N ARG A 31 2.06 12.83 -10.11
CA ARG A 31 0.75 13.08 -9.48
C ARG A 31 -0.39 13.14 -10.49
N LYS A 32 -0.15 13.54 -11.75
CA LYS A 32 -1.17 13.65 -12.81
C LYS A 32 -1.86 12.32 -13.16
N LYS A 33 -1.29 11.19 -12.77
CA LYS A 33 -1.88 9.85 -12.97
C LYS A 33 -2.70 9.38 -11.76
N ILE A 34 -2.76 10.17 -10.69
CA ILE A 34 -3.41 9.80 -9.44
C ILE A 34 -4.59 10.74 -9.19
N TRP A 35 -5.76 10.14 -8.98
CA TRP A 35 -7.03 10.83 -8.80
C TRP A 35 -7.68 10.45 -7.47
N LEU A 36 -8.24 11.45 -6.79
CA LEU A 36 -8.87 11.32 -5.49
C LEU A 36 -10.31 11.85 -5.53
N VAL A 37 -11.23 11.10 -4.92
CA VAL A 37 -12.64 11.48 -4.74
C VAL A 37 -12.87 11.69 -3.26
N ASP A 38 -13.43 12.84 -2.88
CA ASP A 38 -13.84 13.15 -1.51
C ASP A 38 -15.36 13.23 -1.37
N SER A 39 -15.86 13.67 -0.21
CA SER A 39 -17.30 13.76 0.07
C SER A 39 -18.08 14.71 -0.86
N LYS A 40 -17.40 15.55 -1.64
CA LYS A 40 -18.02 16.43 -2.64
C LYS A 40 -17.72 15.98 -4.08
N GLY A 41 -17.12 14.80 -4.27
CA GLY A 41 -16.79 14.22 -5.55
C GLY A 41 -15.30 14.33 -5.92
N LEU A 42 -15.01 14.21 -7.22
CA LEU A 42 -13.66 14.24 -7.78
C LEU A 42 -12.95 15.56 -7.43
N ILE A 43 -11.70 15.45 -6.96
CA ILE A 43 -10.82 16.58 -6.71
C ILE A 43 -10.27 17.07 -8.06
N VAL A 44 -10.65 18.29 -8.45
CA VAL A 44 -10.33 18.89 -9.76
C VAL A 44 -9.97 20.36 -9.60
N SER A 45 -9.29 20.93 -10.59
CA SER A 45 -8.75 22.30 -10.58
C SER A 45 -9.82 23.37 -10.31
N SER A 46 -11.03 23.21 -10.81
CA SER A 46 -12.16 24.14 -10.58
C SER A 46 -12.62 24.21 -9.12
N ARG A 47 -12.21 23.24 -8.27
CA ARG A 47 -12.49 23.23 -6.83
C ARG A 47 -11.35 23.76 -5.97
N LYS A 48 -10.18 24.08 -6.56
CA LYS A 48 -8.89 24.26 -5.84
C LYS A 48 -8.96 25.25 -4.67
N ASP A 49 -9.64 26.37 -4.84
CA ASP A 49 -9.74 27.42 -3.81
C ASP A 49 -10.56 27.01 -2.58
N SER A 50 -11.43 26.01 -2.73
CA SER A 50 -12.25 25.46 -1.64
C SER A 50 -11.64 24.24 -0.94
N LEU A 51 -10.50 23.75 -1.43
CA LEU A 51 -9.85 22.55 -0.92
C LEU A 51 -8.85 22.87 0.19
N GLN A 52 -8.76 21.96 1.16
CA GLN A 52 -7.65 21.97 2.12
C GLN A 52 -6.31 21.88 1.38
N HIS A 53 -5.27 22.54 1.91
CA HIS A 53 -3.97 22.67 1.23
C HIS A 53 -3.38 21.32 0.76
N PHE A 54 -3.46 20.27 1.59
CA PHE A 54 -2.94 18.94 1.28
C PHE A 54 -3.70 18.22 0.13
N LYS A 55 -4.89 18.69 -0.24
CA LYS A 55 -5.67 18.18 -1.40
C LYS A 55 -5.33 18.90 -2.70
N GLN A 56 -4.81 20.13 -2.64
CA GLN A 56 -4.56 20.96 -3.81
C GLN A 56 -3.58 20.35 -4.83
N PRO A 57 -2.53 19.59 -4.44
CA PRO A 57 -1.64 18.92 -5.40
C PRO A 57 -2.33 17.87 -6.28
N TRP A 58 -3.52 17.41 -5.89
CA TRP A 58 -4.29 16.39 -6.60
C TRP A 58 -5.41 16.98 -7.47
N ALA A 59 -5.57 18.31 -7.47
CA ALA A 59 -6.62 19.02 -8.18
C ALA A 59 -6.22 19.29 -9.63
N HIS A 60 -6.25 18.25 -10.45
CA HIS A 60 -5.92 18.30 -11.88
C HIS A 60 -7.07 18.88 -12.71
N GLU A 61 -6.77 19.31 -13.92
CA GLU A 61 -7.80 19.72 -14.88
C GLU A 61 -8.66 18.52 -15.31
N HIS A 62 -9.96 18.59 -14.99
CA HIS A 62 -10.98 17.62 -15.40
C HIS A 62 -12.37 18.20 -15.06
N GLU A 63 -13.40 17.77 -15.78
CA GLU A 63 -14.79 18.12 -15.46
C GLU A 63 -15.19 17.63 -14.06
N PRO A 64 -15.96 18.41 -13.28
CA PRO A 64 -16.44 17.95 -11.97
C PRO A 64 -17.30 16.69 -12.08
N VAL A 65 -17.01 15.69 -11.27
CA VAL A 65 -17.81 14.46 -11.18
C VAL A 65 -18.16 14.21 -9.71
N LYS A 66 -19.46 14.06 -9.40
CA LYS A 66 -19.93 13.88 -8.02
C LYS A 66 -19.74 12.45 -7.51
N GLU A 67 -20.15 11.47 -8.29
CA GLU A 67 -20.21 10.07 -7.86
C GLU A 67 -18.95 9.27 -8.25
N LEU A 68 -18.57 8.30 -7.42
CA LEU A 68 -17.41 7.44 -7.68
C LEU A 68 -17.55 6.69 -9.01
N LEU A 69 -18.73 6.13 -9.31
CA LEU A 69 -18.96 5.41 -10.57
C LEU A 69 -18.73 6.31 -11.79
N GLY A 70 -19.16 7.57 -11.72
CA GLY A 70 -18.88 8.56 -12.76
C GLY A 70 -17.38 8.80 -12.92
N ALA A 71 -16.66 8.97 -11.81
CA ALA A 71 -15.22 9.17 -11.83
C ALA A 71 -14.50 7.95 -12.42
N VAL A 72 -14.90 6.73 -12.04
CA VAL A 72 -14.35 5.48 -12.57
C VAL A 72 -14.59 5.35 -14.08
N ASN A 73 -15.78 5.68 -14.58
CA ASN A 73 -16.08 5.63 -16.01
C ASN A 73 -15.32 6.70 -16.83
N SER A 74 -15.11 7.88 -16.26
CA SER A 74 -14.38 8.97 -16.92
C SER A 74 -12.88 8.74 -16.92
N ILE A 75 -12.30 8.41 -15.76
CA ILE A 75 -10.86 8.26 -15.56
C ILE A 75 -10.36 6.89 -16.07
N LYS A 76 -11.20 5.85 -16.01
CA LYS A 76 -10.86 4.45 -16.34
C LYS A 76 -9.60 3.96 -15.62
N PRO A 77 -9.56 4.04 -14.26
CA PRO A 77 -8.35 3.73 -13.52
C PRO A 77 -8.00 2.24 -13.56
N THR A 78 -6.72 1.90 -13.57
CA THR A 78 -6.25 0.51 -13.44
C THR A 78 -6.24 0.02 -12.00
N VAL A 79 -6.20 0.96 -11.06
CA VAL A 79 -6.13 0.73 -9.61
C VAL A 79 -7.20 1.54 -8.89
N LEU A 80 -7.99 0.86 -8.04
CA LEU A 80 -9.00 1.49 -7.19
C LEU A 80 -8.65 1.23 -5.71
N ILE A 81 -8.48 2.32 -4.95
CA ILE A 81 -8.07 2.26 -3.53
C ILE A 81 -9.11 3.00 -2.69
N GLY A 82 -9.63 2.34 -1.68
CA GLY A 82 -10.63 2.83 -0.74
C GLY A 82 -9.98 3.14 0.59
N THR A 83 -10.11 4.40 1.02
CA THR A 83 -9.64 4.94 2.31
C THR A 83 -10.68 5.91 2.86
N SER A 84 -11.96 5.60 2.65
CA SER A 84 -13.07 6.52 2.91
C SER A 84 -13.61 6.44 4.34
N GLY A 85 -13.42 5.31 5.01
CA GLY A 85 -14.07 4.98 6.27
C GLY A 85 -15.56 4.66 6.13
N VAL A 86 -16.06 4.47 4.91
CA VAL A 86 -17.49 4.21 4.62
C VAL A 86 -17.64 2.90 3.86
N GLY A 87 -18.26 1.93 4.51
CA GLY A 87 -18.47 0.60 3.93
C GLY A 87 -19.41 0.57 2.73
N LYS A 88 -19.27 -0.47 1.89
CA LYS A 88 -20.13 -0.77 0.73
C LYS A 88 -20.18 0.32 -0.35
N THR A 89 -19.13 1.13 -0.45
CA THR A 89 -19.02 2.21 -1.45
C THR A 89 -18.42 1.75 -2.78
N PHE A 90 -17.69 0.63 -2.81
CA PHE A 90 -17.34 -0.06 -4.05
C PHE A 90 -18.49 -0.97 -4.42
N THR A 91 -19.56 -0.39 -4.98
CA THR A 91 -20.74 -1.14 -5.38
C THR A 91 -20.44 -2.10 -6.53
N LYS A 92 -21.37 -3.00 -6.81
CA LYS A 92 -21.28 -3.93 -7.95
C LYS A 92 -20.99 -3.20 -9.26
N GLU A 93 -21.68 -2.10 -9.52
CA GLU A 93 -21.51 -1.30 -10.74
C GLU A 93 -20.11 -0.69 -10.82
N VAL A 94 -19.54 -0.25 -9.69
CA VAL A 94 -18.18 0.30 -9.63
C VAL A 94 -17.15 -0.79 -9.93
N VAL A 95 -17.29 -1.97 -9.33
CA VAL A 95 -16.35 -3.08 -9.49
C VAL A 95 -16.46 -3.72 -10.88
N GLU A 96 -17.68 -3.89 -11.41
CA GLU A 96 -17.89 -4.35 -12.79
C GLU A 96 -17.36 -3.34 -13.80
N ALA A 97 -17.49 -2.04 -13.55
CA ALA A 97 -16.85 -1.01 -14.36
C ALA A 97 -15.32 -1.18 -14.35
N MET A 98 -14.69 -1.31 -13.18
CA MET A 98 -13.25 -1.61 -13.06
C MET A 98 -12.83 -2.83 -13.89
N ALA A 99 -13.65 -3.89 -13.87
CA ALA A 99 -13.41 -5.14 -14.58
C ALA A 99 -13.72 -5.07 -16.08
N LYS A 100 -14.44 -4.05 -16.55
CA LYS A 100 -14.80 -3.83 -17.96
C LYS A 100 -13.63 -3.32 -18.78
N PHE A 101 -12.85 -2.39 -18.24
CA PHE A 101 -11.72 -1.77 -18.94
C PHE A 101 -10.34 -2.34 -18.52
N ASN A 102 -10.28 -3.14 -17.46
CA ASN A 102 -9.06 -3.83 -17.05
C ASN A 102 -9.24 -5.35 -17.09
N GLU A 103 -8.25 -6.05 -17.65
CA GLU A 103 -8.21 -7.51 -17.58
C GLU A 103 -8.05 -8.00 -16.13
N LYS A 104 -7.16 -7.36 -15.35
CA LYS A 104 -6.90 -7.64 -13.93
C LYS A 104 -6.94 -6.34 -13.11
N PRO A 105 -8.12 -5.86 -12.67
CA PRO A 105 -8.21 -4.64 -11.88
C PRO A 105 -7.60 -4.86 -10.48
N LEU A 106 -6.79 -3.90 -10.00
CA LEU A 106 -6.34 -3.88 -8.60
C LEU A 106 -7.35 -3.12 -7.75
N ILE A 107 -7.92 -3.79 -6.75
CA ILE A 107 -8.95 -3.23 -5.86
C ILE A 107 -8.48 -3.39 -4.41
N LEU A 108 -8.27 -2.26 -3.74
CA LEU A 108 -7.85 -2.23 -2.34
C LEU A 108 -8.93 -1.59 -1.47
N ALA A 109 -9.59 -2.36 -0.61
CA ALA A 109 -10.62 -1.89 0.33
C ALA A 109 -10.02 -1.71 1.74
N LEU A 110 -9.38 -0.57 2.00
CA LEU A 110 -8.48 -0.39 3.15
C LEU A 110 -9.17 0.16 4.41
N SER A 111 -10.44 0.52 4.32
CA SER A 111 -11.20 1.01 5.47
C SER A 111 -11.40 -0.09 6.52
N ASN A 112 -11.29 0.31 7.79
CA ASN A 112 -11.37 -0.59 8.95
C ASN A 112 -12.50 -0.14 9.90
N PRO A 113 -13.14 -1.06 10.64
CA PRO A 113 -13.01 -2.53 10.57
C PRO A 113 -13.72 -3.10 9.32
N THR A 114 -13.92 -4.43 9.23
CA THR A 114 -14.59 -5.09 8.08
C THR A 114 -15.95 -4.48 7.71
N SER A 115 -16.72 -3.99 8.69
CA SER A 115 -18.00 -3.31 8.44
C SER A 115 -17.88 -1.98 7.68
N GLN A 116 -16.67 -1.41 7.64
CA GLN A 116 -16.35 -0.18 6.90
C GLN A 116 -15.58 -0.44 5.61
N ALA A 117 -15.26 -1.70 5.28
CA ALA A 117 -14.60 -2.03 4.03
C ALA A 117 -15.46 -1.60 2.83
N GLU A 118 -14.84 -0.98 1.84
CA GLU A 118 -15.56 -0.46 0.67
C GLU A 118 -16.29 -1.56 -0.12
N CYS A 119 -15.76 -2.78 -0.12
CA CYS A 119 -16.42 -4.03 -0.51
C CYS A 119 -15.75 -5.21 0.21
N THR A 120 -16.40 -6.36 0.22
CA THR A 120 -15.81 -7.60 0.73
C THR A 120 -14.92 -8.28 -0.32
N ALA A 121 -14.09 -9.23 0.11
CA ALA A 121 -13.32 -10.06 -0.82
C ALA A 121 -14.25 -10.86 -1.76
N GLU A 122 -15.34 -11.44 -1.24
CA GLU A 122 -16.29 -12.22 -2.01
C GLU A 122 -16.97 -11.38 -3.10
N GLU A 123 -17.37 -10.15 -2.76
CA GLU A 123 -17.91 -9.17 -3.70
C GLU A 123 -16.91 -8.83 -4.81
N ALA A 124 -15.66 -8.50 -4.44
CA ALA A 124 -14.62 -8.16 -5.40
C ALA A 124 -14.32 -9.31 -6.38
N TYR A 125 -14.16 -10.55 -5.91
CA TYR A 125 -13.91 -11.69 -6.78
C TYR A 125 -15.14 -12.04 -7.63
N THR A 126 -16.33 -12.07 -7.04
CA THR A 126 -17.56 -12.44 -7.76
C THR A 126 -17.87 -11.45 -8.88
N TRP A 127 -17.84 -10.15 -8.61
CA TRP A 127 -18.19 -9.11 -9.57
C TRP A 127 -17.12 -8.92 -10.66
N THR A 128 -15.89 -9.36 -10.42
CA THR A 128 -14.82 -9.34 -11.43
C THR A 128 -14.62 -10.68 -12.16
N LYS A 129 -15.42 -11.70 -11.82
CA LYS A 129 -15.27 -13.07 -12.31
C LYS A 129 -13.91 -13.68 -12.00
N GLY A 130 -13.44 -13.50 -10.76
CA GLY A 130 -12.18 -14.02 -10.24
C GLY A 130 -10.93 -13.31 -10.77
N ARG A 131 -11.07 -12.19 -11.49
CA ARG A 131 -9.93 -11.49 -12.13
C ARG A 131 -9.30 -10.39 -11.29
N ALA A 132 -10.00 -9.87 -10.28
CA ALA A 132 -9.47 -8.83 -9.42
C ALA A 132 -8.21 -9.31 -8.67
N ILE A 133 -7.25 -8.41 -8.55
CA ILE A 133 -6.23 -8.47 -7.50
C ILE A 133 -6.82 -7.71 -6.32
N PHE A 134 -7.09 -8.40 -5.22
CA PHE A 134 -7.77 -7.82 -4.07
C PHE A 134 -6.88 -7.77 -2.83
N GLY A 135 -6.98 -6.67 -2.08
CA GLY A 135 -6.42 -6.54 -0.74
C GLY A 135 -7.30 -5.66 0.13
N SER A 136 -7.24 -5.87 1.45
CA SER A 136 -8.10 -5.17 2.40
C SER A 136 -7.37 -4.67 3.62
N GLY A 137 -7.95 -3.69 4.33
CA GLY A 137 -7.40 -3.21 5.61
C GLY A 137 -7.64 -4.21 6.74
N SER A 138 -8.82 -4.83 6.75
CA SER A 138 -9.24 -5.85 7.71
C SER A 138 -9.19 -7.26 7.10
N PRO A 139 -9.00 -8.31 7.90
CA PRO A 139 -8.93 -9.68 7.38
C PRO A 139 -10.30 -10.13 6.84
N PHE A 140 -10.28 -10.93 5.78
CA PHE A 140 -11.42 -11.65 5.24
C PHE A 140 -11.06 -13.13 5.12
N ASP A 141 -12.08 -13.99 5.20
CA ASP A 141 -11.93 -15.42 4.99
C ASP A 141 -11.54 -15.74 3.53
N PRO A 142 -10.94 -16.93 3.28
CA PRO A 142 -10.75 -17.44 1.92
C PRO A 142 -12.05 -17.44 1.10
N VAL A 143 -11.94 -17.13 -0.19
CA VAL A 143 -13.09 -17.10 -1.12
C VAL A 143 -12.91 -18.19 -2.17
N GLU A 144 -13.90 -19.06 -2.32
CA GLU A 144 -13.95 -20.00 -3.44
C GLU A 144 -14.76 -19.39 -4.59
N TYR A 145 -14.16 -19.35 -5.78
CA TYR A 145 -14.82 -18.89 -7.00
C TYR A 145 -14.36 -19.75 -8.18
N ASP A 146 -15.32 -20.37 -8.88
CA ASP A 146 -15.08 -21.19 -10.08
C ASP A 146 -14.00 -22.27 -9.90
N GLY A 147 -14.06 -23.01 -8.77
CA GLY A 147 -13.11 -24.07 -8.44
C GLY A 147 -11.73 -23.59 -8.00
N LYS A 148 -11.51 -22.28 -7.86
CA LYS A 148 -10.28 -21.69 -7.34
C LYS A 148 -10.51 -21.05 -5.97
N THR A 149 -9.60 -21.33 -5.04
CA THR A 149 -9.56 -20.66 -3.73
C THR A 149 -8.65 -19.43 -3.79
N PHE A 150 -9.18 -18.28 -3.38
CA PHE A 150 -8.47 -17.01 -3.26
C PHE A 150 -8.26 -16.67 -1.78
N LEU A 151 -7.04 -16.28 -1.43
CA LEU A 151 -6.68 -15.81 -0.09
C LEU A 151 -6.50 -14.28 -0.16
N PRO A 152 -7.45 -13.48 0.36
CA PRO A 152 -7.34 -12.02 0.30
C PRO A 152 -6.22 -11.53 1.24
N GLY A 153 -5.28 -10.76 0.68
CA GLY A 153 -4.19 -10.19 1.46
C GLY A 153 -4.66 -9.02 2.34
N GLN A 154 -4.14 -8.95 3.58
CA GLN A 154 -4.38 -7.83 4.48
C GLN A 154 -3.22 -6.82 4.42
N ALA A 155 -3.53 -5.57 4.09
CA ALA A 155 -2.61 -4.43 4.14
C ALA A 155 -2.35 -3.97 5.58
N ASN A 156 -1.66 -4.79 6.36
CA ASN A 156 -1.40 -4.55 7.77
C ASN A 156 -0.03 -3.90 8.00
N ASN A 157 -0.01 -2.77 8.71
CA ASN A 157 1.24 -2.03 9.00
C ASN A 157 2.26 -2.86 9.80
N CYS A 158 1.84 -3.94 10.47
CA CYS A 158 2.73 -4.92 11.12
C CYS A 158 3.74 -5.55 10.16
N TYR A 159 3.54 -5.51 8.84
CA TYR A 159 4.58 -5.90 7.90
C TYR A 159 5.76 -4.93 7.87
N ILE A 160 5.53 -3.62 8.08
CA ILE A 160 6.53 -2.57 7.84
C ILE A 160 7.18 -2.11 9.14
N PHE A 161 6.40 -1.66 10.12
CA PHE A 161 6.97 -0.92 11.27
C PHE A 161 8.01 -1.71 12.09
N PRO A 162 7.91 -3.05 12.29
CA PRO A 162 8.93 -3.78 13.06
C PRO A 162 10.29 -3.78 12.36
N GLY A 163 10.31 -4.09 11.07
CA GLY A 163 11.53 -4.09 10.25
C GLY A 163 12.09 -2.67 10.07
N LEU A 164 11.21 -1.69 9.81
CA LEU A 164 11.61 -0.28 9.71
C LEU A 164 12.29 0.18 10.99
N GLY A 165 11.65 -0.03 12.16
CA GLY A 165 12.22 0.35 13.45
C GLY A 165 13.56 -0.34 13.73
N LEU A 166 13.65 -1.64 13.49
CA LEU A 166 14.90 -2.39 13.66
C LEU A 166 16.01 -1.85 12.76
N GLY A 167 15.71 -1.57 11.49
CA GLY A 167 16.67 -1.02 10.52
C GLY A 167 17.23 0.34 10.95
N LEU A 168 16.37 1.20 11.49
CA LEU A 168 16.77 2.50 12.05
C LEU A 168 17.67 2.33 13.29
N ILE A 169 17.28 1.45 14.22
CA ILE A 169 18.04 1.21 15.45
C ILE A 169 19.41 0.61 15.16
N MET A 170 19.47 -0.45 14.36
CA MET A 170 20.72 -1.17 14.09
C MET A 170 21.74 -0.32 13.31
N SER A 171 21.27 0.59 12.46
CA SER A 171 22.13 1.52 11.71
C SER A 171 22.48 2.80 12.49
N GLY A 172 21.84 3.04 13.64
CA GLY A 172 21.99 4.30 14.37
C GLY A 172 21.46 5.49 13.58
N ALA A 173 20.31 5.32 12.90
CA ALA A 173 19.71 6.37 12.08
C ALA A 173 19.35 7.61 12.92
N ILE A 174 19.82 8.78 12.52
CA ILE A 174 19.51 10.04 13.22
C ILE A 174 18.25 10.75 12.71
N ARG A 175 17.76 10.37 11.53
CA ARG A 175 16.56 10.91 10.88
C ARG A 175 15.92 9.86 9.98
N VAL A 176 14.60 9.88 9.89
CA VAL A 176 13.83 9.12 8.89
C VAL A 176 13.68 9.96 7.63
N ARG A 177 13.78 9.33 6.45
CA ARG A 177 13.54 9.92 5.14
C ARG A 177 12.57 9.06 4.35
N ASP A 178 11.81 9.66 3.43
CA ASP A 178 10.83 8.94 2.62
C ASP A 178 11.45 7.80 1.79
N ASP A 179 12.70 7.96 1.34
CA ASP A 179 13.42 6.91 0.62
C ASP A 179 13.63 5.64 1.48
N MET A 180 13.60 5.75 2.82
CA MET A 180 13.62 4.59 3.73
C MET A 180 12.25 3.88 3.76
N LEU A 181 11.14 4.61 3.62
CA LEU A 181 9.80 4.03 3.48
C LEU A 181 9.64 3.32 2.14
N LEU A 182 10.24 3.87 1.07
CA LEU A 182 10.33 3.21 -0.23
C LEU A 182 11.14 1.92 -0.14
N ALA A 183 12.33 1.98 0.49
CA ALA A 183 13.16 0.78 0.69
C ALA A 183 12.44 -0.31 1.51
N ALA A 184 11.69 0.08 2.54
CA ALA A 184 10.88 -0.87 3.31
C ALA A 184 9.75 -1.50 2.47
N SER A 185 9.07 -0.69 1.65
CA SER A 185 8.00 -1.16 0.75
C SER A 185 8.53 -2.13 -0.30
N GLU A 186 9.67 -1.82 -0.92
CA GLU A 186 10.34 -2.68 -1.90
C GLU A 186 10.81 -3.99 -1.26
N ALA A 187 11.42 -3.91 -0.08
CA ALA A 187 11.85 -5.08 0.66
C ALA A 187 10.67 -6.00 0.98
N LEU A 188 9.53 -5.46 1.44
CA LEU A 188 8.32 -6.26 1.66
C LEU A 188 7.81 -6.90 0.36
N ALA A 189 7.71 -6.12 -0.72
CA ALA A 189 7.22 -6.61 -2.01
C ALA A 189 8.09 -7.76 -2.55
N SER A 190 9.41 -7.71 -2.35
CA SER A 190 10.34 -8.76 -2.75
C SER A 190 10.17 -10.10 -2.01
N GLN A 191 9.42 -10.13 -0.90
CA GLN A 191 9.19 -11.34 -0.11
C GLN A 191 7.95 -12.14 -0.57
N VAL A 192 7.15 -11.59 -1.49
CA VAL A 192 5.98 -12.30 -2.04
C VAL A 192 6.44 -13.26 -3.12
N THR A 193 6.06 -14.54 -3.01
CA THR A 193 6.47 -15.57 -3.96
C THR A 193 5.40 -15.81 -5.04
N GLU A 194 5.79 -16.46 -6.14
CA GLU A 194 4.83 -16.91 -7.17
C GLU A 194 3.75 -17.84 -6.59
N GLU A 195 4.07 -18.63 -5.57
CA GLU A 195 3.09 -19.46 -4.86
C GLU A 195 2.05 -18.60 -4.13
N ASN A 196 2.46 -17.45 -3.57
CA ASN A 196 1.55 -16.50 -2.96
C ASN A 196 0.63 -15.88 -4.03
N PHE A 197 1.20 -15.42 -5.15
CA PHE A 197 0.41 -14.86 -6.25
C PHE A 197 -0.58 -15.86 -6.84
N ALA A 198 -0.19 -17.13 -6.98
CA ALA A 198 -1.09 -18.19 -7.46
C ALA A 198 -2.36 -18.33 -6.59
N LYS A 199 -2.22 -18.10 -5.27
CA LYS A 199 -3.31 -18.10 -4.27
C LYS A 199 -4.03 -16.74 -4.16
N GLY A 200 -3.65 -15.73 -4.95
CA GLY A 200 -4.24 -14.38 -4.92
C GLY A 200 -3.66 -13.45 -3.86
N LEU A 201 -2.60 -13.86 -3.15
CA LEU A 201 -1.96 -13.04 -2.12
C LEU A 201 -0.99 -12.02 -2.74
N ILE A 202 -1.14 -10.76 -2.34
CA ILE A 202 -0.19 -9.67 -2.64
C ILE A 202 0.70 -9.31 -1.44
N TYR A 203 0.55 -10.03 -0.32
CA TYR A 203 1.40 -9.93 0.87
C TYR A 203 1.86 -11.35 1.25
N PRO A 204 3.10 -11.51 1.76
CA PRO A 204 3.61 -12.82 2.17
C PRO A 204 2.93 -13.28 3.47
N PRO A 205 2.84 -14.58 3.76
CA PRO A 205 2.22 -15.05 5.01
C PRO A 205 2.93 -14.54 6.28
N PHE A 206 2.13 -14.15 7.29
CA PHE A 206 2.61 -13.67 8.59
C PHE A 206 3.49 -14.67 9.35
N ALA A 207 3.40 -15.97 9.07
CA ALA A 207 4.28 -16.97 9.68
C ALA A 207 5.78 -16.67 9.47
N ASN A 208 6.13 -15.96 8.40
CA ASN A 208 7.50 -15.57 8.07
C ASN A 208 7.87 -14.15 8.56
N ILE A 209 7.08 -13.53 9.44
CA ILE A 209 7.20 -12.10 9.77
C ILE A 209 8.56 -11.68 10.32
N ARG A 210 9.27 -12.55 11.06
CA ARG A 210 10.63 -12.24 11.54
C ARG A 210 11.63 -12.15 10.39
N LYS A 211 11.57 -13.10 9.44
CA LYS A 211 12.41 -13.06 8.23
C LYS A 211 12.10 -11.84 7.38
N ILE A 212 10.81 -11.53 7.19
CA ILE A 212 10.36 -10.32 6.48
C ILE A 212 10.91 -9.06 7.16
N SER A 213 10.79 -8.98 8.49
CA SER A 213 11.31 -7.85 9.28
C SER A 213 12.83 -7.70 9.16
N ALA A 214 13.59 -8.79 9.11
CA ALA A 214 15.05 -8.75 8.92
C ALA A 214 15.44 -8.20 7.55
N ASN A 215 14.73 -8.59 6.49
CA ASN A 215 14.97 -8.09 5.13
C ASN A 215 14.61 -6.60 5.01
N ILE A 216 13.48 -6.18 5.59
CA ILE A 216 13.09 -4.77 5.66
C ILE A 216 14.12 -3.97 6.45
N ALA A 217 14.54 -4.47 7.62
CA ALA A 217 15.56 -3.81 8.46
C ALA A 217 16.88 -3.64 7.71
N ALA A 218 17.31 -4.66 6.97
CA ALA A 218 18.51 -4.60 6.16
C ALA A 218 18.40 -3.56 5.04
N ALA A 219 17.27 -3.50 4.32
CA ALA A 219 17.04 -2.53 3.26
C ALA A 219 16.98 -1.10 3.79
N VAL A 220 16.26 -0.88 4.90
CA VAL A 220 16.19 0.41 5.59
C VAL A 220 17.58 0.83 6.06
N GLY A 221 18.30 -0.05 6.77
CA GLY A 221 19.65 0.22 7.23
C GLY A 221 20.60 0.54 6.08
N ALA A 222 20.52 -0.21 4.97
CA ALA A 222 21.30 0.07 3.76
C ALA A 222 21.03 1.48 3.22
N LYS A 223 19.76 1.89 3.16
CA LYS A 223 19.36 3.24 2.75
C LYS A 223 19.82 4.31 3.75
N THR A 224 19.82 4.03 5.05
CA THR A 224 20.37 4.93 6.07
C THR A 224 21.87 5.19 5.85
N TYR A 225 22.65 4.15 5.57
CA TYR A 225 24.08 4.31 5.24
C TYR A 225 24.30 5.09 3.93
N GLU A 226 23.52 4.78 2.89
CA GLU A 226 23.60 5.47 1.59
C GLU A 226 23.35 6.97 1.71
N LEU A 227 22.38 7.37 2.54
CA LEU A 227 22.02 8.77 2.77
C LEU A 227 22.98 9.49 3.74
N GLY A 228 24.00 8.81 4.28
CA GLY A 228 24.91 9.39 5.27
C GLY A 228 24.24 9.70 6.62
N LEU A 229 23.15 9.01 6.96
CA LEU A 229 22.36 9.25 8.18
C LEU A 229 22.62 8.21 9.28
N ALA A 230 23.51 7.25 9.03
CA ALA A 230 23.86 6.18 9.96
C ALA A 230 25.02 6.62 10.87
N SER A 231 24.86 6.45 12.19
CA SER A 231 25.93 6.72 13.16
C SER A 231 26.73 5.47 13.55
N ASN A 232 26.17 4.27 13.37
CA ASN A 232 26.86 3.01 13.66
C ASN A 232 27.80 2.66 12.51
N LEU A 233 29.03 3.18 12.55
CA LEU A 233 30.06 2.97 11.54
C LEU A 233 31.13 1.97 12.01
N PRO A 234 31.74 1.18 11.09
CA PRO A 234 31.46 1.12 9.65
C PRO A 234 30.21 0.29 9.31
N ARG A 235 29.68 0.45 8.08
CA ARG A 235 28.58 -0.38 7.56
C ARG A 235 28.97 -1.87 7.58
N PRO A 236 28.18 -2.75 8.21
CA PRO A 236 28.43 -4.19 8.17
C PRO A 236 28.26 -4.78 6.77
N LYS A 237 29.04 -5.82 6.47
CA LYS A 237 29.04 -6.48 5.15
C LYS A 237 27.70 -7.15 4.83
N ASP A 238 27.08 -7.78 5.84
CA ASP A 238 25.81 -8.47 5.72
C ASP A 238 24.79 -7.87 6.70
N LEU A 239 23.93 -7.01 6.15
CA LEU A 239 22.91 -6.31 6.94
C LEU A 239 21.74 -7.22 7.33
N VAL A 240 21.44 -8.27 6.57
CA VAL A 240 20.37 -9.21 6.93
C VAL A 240 20.81 -10.01 8.16
N LYS A 241 22.03 -10.56 8.13
CA LYS A 241 22.59 -11.27 9.27
C LYS A 241 22.75 -10.38 10.50
N MET A 242 23.12 -9.12 10.30
CA MET A 242 23.14 -8.14 11.40
C MET A 242 21.73 -7.96 11.99
N ALA A 243 20.71 -7.76 11.16
CA ALA A 243 19.34 -7.58 11.60
C ALA A 243 18.86 -8.79 12.42
N GLU A 244 19.08 -10.00 11.92
CA GLU A 244 18.74 -11.25 12.62
C GLU A 244 19.45 -11.34 13.98
N SER A 245 20.73 -10.97 14.06
CA SER A 245 21.51 -11.00 15.31
C SER A 245 21.05 -9.96 16.34
N CYS A 246 20.43 -8.87 15.90
CA CYS A 246 19.89 -7.81 16.77
C CYS A 246 18.48 -8.13 17.29
N MET A 247 17.81 -9.14 16.76
CA MET A 247 16.45 -9.48 17.19
C MET A 247 16.43 -10.12 18.57
N TYR A 248 15.50 -9.67 19.42
CA TYR A 248 15.24 -10.30 20.69
C TYR A 248 14.77 -11.75 20.51
N SER A 249 15.41 -12.68 21.24
CA SER A 249 14.99 -14.07 21.34
C SER A 249 14.23 -14.29 22.66
N PRO A 250 12.97 -14.75 22.62
CA PRO A 250 12.16 -15.02 23.81
C PRO A 250 12.52 -16.33 24.51
N VAL A 251 13.61 -17.00 24.12
CA VAL A 251 14.08 -18.20 24.82
C VAL A 251 14.53 -17.81 26.22
N TYR A 252 14.04 -18.54 27.23
CA TYR A 252 14.39 -18.30 28.62
C TYR A 252 15.91 -18.27 28.82
N ARG A 253 16.36 -17.33 29.66
CA ARG A 253 17.74 -17.28 30.11
C ARG A 253 17.93 -18.28 31.24
N ASN A 254 19.09 -18.90 31.30
CA ASN A 254 19.51 -19.68 32.45
C ASN A 254 19.99 -18.71 33.53
N PHE A 255 19.34 -18.69 34.68
CA PHE A 255 19.80 -17.97 35.86
C PHE A 255 20.67 -18.90 36.73
N ARG A 256 21.65 -18.32 37.43
CA ARG A 256 22.47 -19.00 38.44
C ARG A 256 21.99 -18.61 39.82
#